data_AF-A0A1H3X2Q3-F1
#
_entry.id   AF-A0A1H3X2Q3-F1
#
_cell.length_a   1.000
_cell.length_b   1.000
_cell.length_c   1.000
_cell.angle_alpha   90.00
_cell.angle_beta   90.00
_cell.angle_gamma   90.00
#
_symmetry.space_group_name_H-M   'P 1'
#
loop_
_entity.id
_entity.type
_entity.pdbx_description
1 polymer ?
#
loop_
_entity_poly.entity_id
_entity_poly.type
_entity_poly.pdbx_seq_one_letter_code
_entity_poly.pdbx_strand_id
1 'polypeptide(L)'
;MFFPIIVLDIDNQGIEFISAAQSKVTVFHNMAFHQTGWIDTRSPVLVLLPEGQSCPSQVRETFFAVDEERPSNAYALTIFDTNKDTRIDANDDFYPYLHLWLSRNKDGDCQPSDVFPLSALGITINLDFERVDEWTVEGHKINYSFTFDMDYTDRHGNPVVVHGLQGLDVALHSIPVRN
;
A
#
# COMPACT_ATOMS: atom_id res chain seq x y z
N MET A 1 2.93 -13.87 12.83
CA MET A 1 2.82 -13.90 11.36
C MET A 1 2.97 -12.47 10.87
N PHE A 2 3.32 -12.25 9.59
CA PHE A 2 3.34 -10.91 9.01
C PHE A 2 2.43 -10.82 7.78
N PHE A 3 1.77 -9.69 7.64
CA PHE A 3 0.97 -9.31 6.49
C PHE A 3 1.62 -8.09 5.81
N PRO A 4 2.31 -8.29 4.68
CA PRO A 4 3.00 -7.22 3.99
C PRO A 4 2.02 -6.36 3.19
N ILE A 5 2.25 -5.06 3.24
CA ILE A 5 1.52 -4.04 2.51
C ILE A 5 2.50 -3.03 1.92
N ILE A 6 2.05 -2.32 0.90
CA ILE A 6 2.67 -1.07 0.44
C ILE A 6 1.77 0.08 0.89
N VAL A 7 2.32 1.02 1.63
CA VAL A 7 1.58 2.18 2.19
C VAL A 7 2.23 3.48 1.73
N LEU A 8 1.41 4.49 1.43
CA LEU A 8 1.86 5.80 0.93
C LEU A 8 1.51 6.91 1.93
N ASP A 9 2.48 7.78 2.24
CA ASP A 9 2.28 9.01 3.00
C ASP A 9 1.85 10.16 2.06
N ILE A 10 0.58 10.15 1.64
CA ILE A 10 0.06 11.07 0.62
C ILE A 10 -0.10 12.52 1.09
N ASP A 11 -0.09 12.77 2.40
CA ASP A 11 -0.23 14.10 2.98
C ASP A 11 1.07 14.61 3.65
N ASN A 12 2.16 13.83 3.57
CA ASN A 12 3.48 14.16 4.10
C ASN A 12 3.49 14.47 5.61
N GLN A 13 2.64 13.78 6.37
CA GLN A 13 2.56 13.93 7.82
C GLN A 13 3.06 12.68 8.56
N GLY A 14 3.61 11.71 7.84
CA GLY A 14 4.04 10.43 8.35
C GLY A 14 2.90 9.43 8.51
N ILE A 15 3.29 8.16 8.49
CA ILE A 15 2.40 7.01 8.65
C ILE A 15 2.37 6.61 10.12
N GLU A 16 1.18 6.62 10.72
CA GLU A 16 0.95 6.06 12.04
C GLU A 16 0.49 4.61 11.94
N PHE A 17 1.01 3.79 12.84
CA PHE A 17 0.72 2.36 12.90
C PHE A 17 -0.20 2.03 14.08
N ILE A 18 -0.92 0.93 13.95
CA ILE A 18 -1.82 0.41 14.98
C ILE A 18 -1.41 -1.03 15.26
N SER A 19 -0.96 -1.35 16.48
CA SER A 19 -0.59 -2.72 16.82
C SER A 19 -1.73 -3.71 16.62
N ALA A 20 -1.36 -4.98 16.41
CA ALA A 20 -2.32 -6.06 16.26
C ALA A 20 -3.28 -6.18 17.45
N ALA A 21 -2.85 -5.82 18.66
CA ALA A 21 -3.69 -5.87 19.86
C ALA A 21 -4.77 -4.78 19.89
N GLN A 22 -4.57 -3.67 19.17
CA GLN A 22 -5.48 -2.52 19.15
C GLN A 22 -6.32 -2.44 17.86
N SER A 23 -5.82 -3.05 16.78
CA SER A 23 -6.48 -3.10 15.48
C SER A 23 -7.72 -4.00 15.51
N LYS A 24 -8.73 -3.69 14.69
CA LYS A 24 -9.92 -4.55 14.48
C LYS A 24 -9.81 -5.41 13.22
N VAL A 25 -8.75 -5.23 12.44
CA VAL A 25 -8.57 -5.90 11.15
C VAL A 25 -8.28 -7.37 11.36
N THR A 26 -9.04 -8.22 10.67
CA THR A 26 -8.83 -9.66 10.65
C THR A 26 -8.57 -10.12 9.23
N VAL A 27 -7.53 -10.92 9.04
CA VAL A 27 -7.14 -11.48 7.75
C VAL A 27 -7.27 -13.01 7.81
N PHE A 28 -7.86 -13.61 6.79
CA PHE A 28 -7.86 -15.06 6.63
C PHE A 28 -6.67 -15.50 5.80
N HIS A 29 -5.78 -16.31 6.39
CA HIS A 29 -4.59 -16.82 5.72
C HIS A 29 -4.18 -18.17 6.31
N ASN A 30 -3.64 -19.07 5.49
CA ASN A 30 -3.24 -20.43 5.92
C ASN A 30 -4.30 -21.16 6.75
N MET A 31 -5.56 -21.08 6.30
CA MET A 31 -6.72 -21.73 6.92
C MET A 31 -7.09 -21.22 8.33
N ALA A 32 -6.58 -20.06 8.76
CA ALA A 32 -6.91 -19.46 10.05
C ALA A 32 -7.15 -17.95 9.94
N PHE A 33 -7.93 -17.42 10.89
CA PHE A 33 -8.08 -15.98 11.07
C PHE A 33 -6.97 -15.43 11.96
N HIS A 34 -6.39 -14.32 11.53
CA HIS A 34 -5.35 -13.59 12.23
C HIS A 34 -5.79 -12.15 12.43
N GLN A 35 -5.70 -11.65 13.67
CA GLN A 35 -5.85 -10.23 13.93
C GLN A 35 -4.53 -9.56 13.53
N THR A 36 -4.59 -8.61 12.62
CA THR A 36 -3.41 -7.93 12.09
C THR A 36 -3.35 -6.50 12.58
N GLY A 37 -2.15 -5.98 12.80
CA GLY A 37 -1.95 -4.54 12.93
C GLY A 37 -2.41 -3.81 11.67
N TRP A 38 -2.51 -2.49 11.76
CA TRP A 38 -3.02 -1.66 10.68
C TRP A 38 -2.32 -0.30 10.65
N ILE A 39 -2.86 0.61 9.87
CA ILE A 39 -2.36 1.97 9.66
C ILE A 39 -3.46 3.00 9.93
N ASP A 40 -3.09 4.28 9.94
CA ASP A 40 -4.03 5.38 10.08
C ASP A 40 -5.02 5.55 8.91
N THR A 41 -5.82 6.60 8.98
CA THR A 41 -6.90 6.92 8.01
C THR A 41 -6.49 7.94 6.96
N ARG A 42 -5.20 8.29 6.90
CA ARG A 42 -4.62 9.29 5.99
C ARG A 42 -3.68 8.63 4.97
N SER A 43 -3.11 7.49 5.36
CA SER A 43 -2.15 6.72 4.58
C SER A 43 -2.84 5.57 3.84
N PRO A 44 -3.04 5.63 2.51
CA PRO A 44 -3.65 4.53 1.78
C PRO A 44 -2.70 3.35 1.56
N VAL A 45 -3.29 2.15 1.41
CA VAL A 45 -2.62 0.94 0.96
C VAL A 45 -2.70 0.86 -0.57
N LEU A 46 -1.57 0.58 -1.23
CA LEU A 46 -1.55 0.28 -2.66
C LEU A 46 -2.14 -1.12 -2.90
N VAL A 47 -3.10 -1.22 -3.80
CA VAL A 47 -3.78 -2.46 -4.16
C VAL A 47 -3.85 -2.66 -5.67
N LEU A 48 -3.86 -3.93 -6.11
CA LEU A 48 -4.06 -4.31 -7.50
C LEU A 48 -5.46 -4.87 -7.66
N LEU A 49 -6.31 -4.17 -8.42
CA LEU A 49 -7.70 -4.56 -8.64
C LEU A 49 -7.93 -4.95 -10.10
N PRO A 50 -8.51 -6.14 -10.36
CA PRO A 50 -9.02 -6.51 -11.68
C PRO A 50 -10.03 -5.48 -12.21
N GLU A 51 -10.19 -5.46 -13.54
CA GLU A 51 -11.20 -4.61 -14.19
C GLU A 51 -12.60 -4.84 -13.61
N GLY A 52 -13.29 -3.76 -13.25
CA GLY A 52 -14.63 -3.80 -12.69
C GLY A 52 -14.71 -4.14 -11.20
N GLN A 53 -13.58 -4.40 -10.53
CA GLN A 53 -13.52 -4.62 -9.10
C GLN A 53 -13.33 -3.29 -8.35
N SER A 54 -14.19 -3.03 -7.37
CA SER A 54 -14.21 -1.77 -6.61
C SER A 54 -13.61 -1.86 -5.20
N CYS A 55 -13.25 -3.07 -4.75
CA CYS A 55 -12.66 -3.32 -3.44
C CYS A 55 -11.73 -4.54 -3.49
N PRO A 56 -10.62 -4.55 -2.73
CA PRO A 56 -9.89 -5.78 -2.48
C PRO A 56 -10.78 -6.77 -1.72
N SER A 57 -10.80 -8.00 -2.20
CA SER A 57 -11.52 -9.15 -1.67
C SER A 57 -10.59 -10.32 -1.30
N GLN A 58 -9.33 -10.26 -1.73
CA GLN A 58 -8.33 -11.30 -1.49
C GLN A 58 -7.03 -10.71 -0.96
N VAL A 59 -6.33 -11.48 -0.11
CA VAL A 59 -4.99 -11.12 0.39
C VAL A 59 -4.01 -10.82 -0.74
N ARG A 60 -4.11 -11.52 -1.88
CA ARG A 60 -3.21 -11.33 -3.03
C ARG A 60 -3.37 -9.99 -3.75
N GLU A 61 -4.44 -9.25 -3.48
CA GLU A 61 -4.68 -7.92 -4.07
C GLU A 61 -4.04 -6.80 -3.25
N THR A 62 -3.59 -7.12 -2.03
CA THR A 62 -2.80 -6.26 -1.12
C THR A 62 -1.37 -6.77 -0.96
N PHE A 63 -1.08 -7.99 -1.47
CA PHE A 63 0.17 -8.71 -1.34
C PHE A 63 0.74 -8.98 -2.73
N PHE A 64 1.77 -8.23 -3.10
CA PHE A 64 2.46 -8.43 -4.37
C PHE A 64 3.39 -9.65 -4.27
N ALA A 65 3.24 -10.60 -5.19
CA ALA A 65 3.95 -11.87 -5.13
C ALA A 65 5.48 -11.68 -5.14
N VAL A 66 6.14 -12.37 -4.21
CA VAL A 66 7.60 -12.47 -4.08
C VAL A 66 8.06 -13.78 -4.72
N ASP A 67 8.91 -13.69 -5.74
CA ASP A 67 9.68 -14.83 -6.24
C ASP A 67 11.15 -14.67 -5.80
N GLU A 68 12.04 -15.58 -6.22
CA GLU A 68 13.47 -15.50 -5.85
C GLU A 68 14.13 -14.19 -6.32
N GLU A 69 13.61 -13.55 -7.36
CA GLU A 69 14.12 -12.29 -7.92
C GLU A 69 13.54 -11.06 -7.20
N ARG A 70 12.42 -11.20 -6.48
CA ARG A 70 11.70 -10.12 -5.80
C ARG A 70 11.53 -10.44 -4.31
N PRO A 71 12.51 -10.09 -3.47
CA PRO A 71 12.53 -10.51 -2.07
C PRO A 71 11.50 -9.80 -1.17
N SER A 72 10.73 -8.84 -1.70
CA SER A 72 9.74 -8.06 -0.94
C SER A 72 8.63 -7.48 -1.82
N ASN A 73 7.57 -6.95 -1.20
CA ASN A 73 6.48 -6.31 -1.94
C ASN A 73 6.97 -5.08 -2.72
N ALA A 74 7.94 -4.33 -2.18
CA ALA A 74 8.57 -3.20 -2.89
C ALA A 74 9.19 -3.68 -4.21
N TYR A 75 10.04 -4.72 -4.17
CA TYR A 75 10.63 -5.26 -5.40
C TYR A 75 9.59 -5.89 -6.33
N ALA A 76 8.47 -6.40 -5.80
CA ALA A 76 7.40 -6.90 -6.65
C ALA A 76 6.71 -5.79 -7.46
N LEU A 77 6.83 -4.52 -7.07
CA LEU A 77 6.33 -3.39 -7.86
C LEU A 77 7.02 -3.28 -9.22
N THR A 78 8.27 -3.75 -9.37
CA THR A 78 8.98 -3.68 -10.65
C THR A 78 8.34 -4.53 -11.76
N ILE A 79 7.35 -5.38 -11.43
CA ILE A 79 6.52 -6.09 -12.41
C ILE A 79 5.66 -5.11 -13.21
N PHE A 80 5.26 -4.00 -12.59
CA PHE A 80 4.33 -3.03 -13.17
C PHE A 80 5.03 -1.96 -14.00
N ASP A 81 6.35 -1.84 -13.93
CA ASP A 81 7.17 -1.03 -14.83
C ASP A 81 7.41 -1.82 -16.14
N THR A 82 6.44 -1.68 -17.04
CA THR A 82 6.37 -2.39 -18.32
C THR A 82 7.25 -1.76 -19.39
N ASN A 83 7.46 -0.44 -19.30
CA ASN A 83 8.28 0.30 -20.25
C ASN A 83 9.78 0.34 -19.84
N LYS A 84 10.10 -0.10 -18.60
CA LYS A 84 11.44 -0.19 -17.99
C LYS A 84 12.11 1.15 -17.78
N ASP A 85 11.35 2.19 -17.47
CA ASP A 85 11.86 3.53 -17.21
C ASP A 85 12.13 3.80 -15.72
N THR A 86 12.06 2.76 -14.88
CA THR A 86 12.25 2.79 -13.42
C THR A 86 11.14 3.53 -12.66
N ARG A 87 9.99 3.71 -13.28
CA ARG A 87 8.81 4.32 -12.69
C ARG A 87 7.59 3.44 -12.95
N ILE A 88 6.57 3.62 -12.12
CA ILE A 88 5.23 3.14 -12.41
C ILE A 88 4.38 4.37 -12.63
N ASP A 89 3.97 4.60 -13.87
CA ASP A 89 3.14 5.73 -14.26
C ASP A 89 2.15 5.40 -15.38
N ALA A 90 1.47 6.42 -15.91
CA ALA A 90 0.44 6.24 -16.94
C ALA A 90 0.94 5.63 -18.27
N ASN A 91 2.27 5.50 -18.45
CA ASN A 91 2.86 4.83 -19.60
C ASN A 91 2.98 3.31 -19.42
N ASP A 92 2.56 2.77 -18.27
CA ASP A 92 2.58 1.34 -17.99
C ASP A 92 1.24 0.64 -18.21
N ASP A 93 1.29 -0.57 -18.80
CA ASP A 93 0.09 -1.35 -19.12
C ASP A 93 -0.75 -1.71 -17.88
N PHE A 94 -0.08 -1.86 -16.72
CA PHE A 94 -0.76 -2.25 -15.47
C PHE A 94 -1.20 -1.08 -14.60
N TYR A 95 -0.80 0.15 -14.93
CA TYR A 95 -1.13 1.33 -14.15
C TYR A 95 -2.63 1.53 -13.90
N PRO A 96 -3.54 1.29 -14.87
CA PRO A 96 -4.99 1.41 -14.65
C PRO A 96 -5.57 0.47 -13.59
N TYR A 97 -4.86 -0.60 -13.24
CA TYR A 97 -5.30 -1.59 -12.25
C TYR A 97 -4.78 -1.29 -10.83
N LEU A 98 -3.83 -0.35 -10.70
CA LEU A 98 -3.30 0.07 -9.42
C LEU A 98 -4.19 1.14 -8.79
N HIS A 99 -4.59 0.86 -7.55
CA HIS A 99 -5.50 1.71 -6.78
C HIS A 99 -4.95 1.95 -5.38
N LEU A 100 -5.48 2.98 -4.74
CA LEU A 100 -5.28 3.29 -3.34
C LEU A 100 -6.52 2.92 -2.55
N TRP A 101 -6.34 2.14 -1.50
CA TRP A 101 -7.37 1.83 -0.52
C TRP A 101 -7.11 2.61 0.77
N LEU A 102 -7.95 3.60 1.04
CA LEU A 102 -7.90 4.41 2.26
C LEU A 102 -8.91 3.91 3.28
N SER A 103 -8.49 3.06 4.22
CA SER A 103 -9.37 2.52 5.27
C SER A 103 -9.75 3.59 6.30
N ARG A 104 -10.85 4.32 6.04
CA ARG A 104 -11.30 5.48 6.85
C ARG A 104 -11.79 5.14 8.25
N ASN A 105 -12.19 3.90 8.47
CA ASN A 105 -12.76 3.34 9.69
C ASN A 105 -11.80 2.40 10.44
N LYS A 106 -10.63 2.07 9.85
CA LYS A 106 -9.58 1.23 10.46
C LYS A 106 -10.04 -0.19 10.83
N ASP A 107 -11.07 -0.71 10.16
CA ASP A 107 -11.59 -2.06 10.39
C ASP A 107 -11.17 -3.07 9.33
N GLY A 108 -10.51 -2.61 8.26
CA GLY A 108 -10.03 -3.48 7.18
C GLY A 108 -11.15 -3.97 6.27
N ASP A 109 -12.36 -3.42 6.40
CA ASP A 109 -13.43 -3.61 5.45
C ASP A 109 -13.35 -2.50 4.40
N CYS A 110 -13.40 -2.88 3.12
CA CYS A 110 -13.40 -1.92 2.03
C CYS A 110 -14.82 -1.50 1.65
N GLN A 111 -14.99 -0.19 1.44
CA GLN A 111 -16.13 0.34 0.68
C GLN A 111 -15.64 0.92 -0.66
N PRO A 112 -16.45 0.88 -1.73
CA PRO A 112 -16.06 1.46 -3.01
C PRO A 112 -15.65 2.93 -2.94
N SER A 113 -16.18 3.70 -1.98
CA SER A 113 -15.81 5.09 -1.73
C SER A 113 -14.43 5.29 -1.09
N ASP A 114 -13.82 4.22 -0.61
CA ASP A 114 -12.49 4.20 0.01
C ASP A 114 -11.39 3.89 -0.99
N VAL A 115 -11.76 3.50 -2.21
CA VAL A 115 -10.84 3.08 -3.27
C VAL A 115 -10.84 4.08 -4.41
N PHE A 116 -9.65 4.47 -4.85
CA PHE A 116 -9.48 5.37 -5.98
C PHE A 116 -8.23 5.01 -6.79
N PRO A 117 -8.25 5.23 -8.12
CA PRO A 117 -7.11 4.90 -8.96
C PRO A 117 -5.93 5.84 -8.70
N LEU A 118 -4.70 5.38 -8.96
CA LEU A 118 -3.50 6.25 -8.87
C LEU A 118 -3.63 7.52 -9.73
N SER A 119 -4.29 7.41 -10.89
CA SER A 119 -4.56 8.53 -11.80
C SER A 119 -5.41 9.65 -11.19
N ALA A 120 -6.20 9.38 -10.15
CA ALA A 120 -6.98 10.42 -9.47
C ALA A 120 -6.10 11.42 -8.72
N LEU A 121 -4.88 11.02 -8.35
CA LEU A 121 -3.88 11.85 -7.68
C LEU A 121 -2.60 12.05 -8.53
N GLY A 122 -2.64 11.61 -9.80
CA GLY A 122 -1.48 11.60 -10.70
C GLY A 122 -0.24 11.00 -10.05
N ILE A 123 -0.38 9.85 -9.38
CA ILE A 123 0.73 9.25 -8.65
C ILE A 123 1.72 8.58 -9.61
N THR A 124 3.00 8.90 -9.47
CA THR A 124 4.11 8.17 -10.10
C THR A 124 4.97 7.55 -9.01
N ILE A 125 5.12 6.23 -9.01
CA ILE A 125 5.98 5.54 -8.04
C ILE A 125 7.39 5.42 -8.61
N ASN A 126 8.40 5.89 -7.88
CA ASN A 126 9.81 5.74 -8.27
C ASN A 126 10.35 4.42 -7.73
N LEU A 127 10.91 3.57 -8.59
CA LEU A 127 11.43 2.24 -8.24
C LEU A 127 12.88 2.29 -7.71
N ASP A 128 13.17 3.28 -6.87
CA ASP A 128 14.42 3.39 -6.12
C ASP A 128 14.16 3.04 -4.65
N PHE A 129 14.47 1.79 -4.28
CA PHE A 129 14.16 1.23 -2.98
C PHE A 129 15.35 1.30 -2.02
N GLU A 130 15.17 1.95 -0.89
CA GLU A 130 16.13 1.94 0.21
C GLU A 130 15.76 0.89 1.24
N ARG A 131 16.70 0.01 1.60
CA ARG A 131 16.50 -0.98 2.66
C ARG A 131 16.51 -0.30 4.03
N VAL A 132 15.43 -0.46 4.78
CA VAL A 132 15.27 0.13 6.12
C VAL A 132 15.56 -0.91 7.21
N ASP A 133 14.83 -2.03 7.22
CA ASP A 133 15.00 -3.14 8.19
C ASP A 133 14.80 -2.73 9.66
N GLU A 134 13.81 -1.87 9.93
CA GLU A 134 13.51 -1.33 11.26
C GLU A 134 12.18 -1.84 11.83
N TRP A 135 12.09 -1.88 13.17
CA TRP A 135 10.88 -2.24 13.90
C TRP A 135 10.17 -0.99 14.43
N THR A 136 8.87 -0.92 14.21
CA THR A 136 8.01 0.11 14.82
C THR A 136 7.68 -0.25 16.26
N VAL A 137 7.31 0.75 17.07
CA VAL A 137 6.86 0.53 18.46
C VAL A 137 5.60 -0.33 18.55
N GLU A 138 4.79 -0.36 17.48
CA GLU A 138 3.57 -1.18 17.35
C GLU A 138 3.87 -2.63 16.90
N GLY A 139 5.16 -2.96 16.75
CA GLY A 139 5.64 -4.30 16.45
C GLY A 139 5.62 -4.66 14.96
N HIS A 140 5.49 -3.68 14.06
CA HIS A 140 5.58 -3.91 12.62
C HIS A 140 7.03 -3.77 12.15
N LYS A 141 7.32 -4.31 10.97
CA LYS A 141 8.64 -4.21 10.37
C LYS A 141 8.58 -3.41 9.08
N ILE A 142 9.38 -2.36 8.97
CA ILE A 142 9.58 -1.61 7.73
C ILE A 142 10.75 -2.26 7.00
N ASN A 143 10.49 -2.86 5.84
CA ASN A 143 11.51 -3.57 5.07
C ASN A 143 12.26 -2.60 4.15
N TYR A 144 11.50 -1.78 3.41
CA TYR A 144 12.02 -0.83 2.43
C TYR A 144 11.23 0.46 2.46
N SER A 145 11.87 1.55 2.03
CA SER A 145 11.21 2.80 1.68
C SER A 145 11.46 3.13 0.21
N PHE A 146 10.59 3.95 -0.35
CA PHE A 146 10.71 4.48 -1.71
C PHE A 146 10.05 5.85 -1.77
N THR A 147 10.18 6.49 -2.93
CA THR A 147 9.52 7.77 -3.18
C THR A 147 8.45 7.67 -4.25
N PHE A 148 7.45 8.54 -4.16
CA PHE A 148 6.49 8.76 -5.22
C PHE A 148 6.21 10.25 -5.38
N ASP A 149 5.75 10.61 -6.56
CA ASP A 149 5.32 11.96 -6.91
C ASP A 149 3.79 11.97 -7.06
N MET A 150 3.17 13.13 -6.86
CA MET A 150 1.76 13.38 -7.10
C MET A 150 1.59 14.60 -8.00
N ASP A 151 0.83 14.44 -9.09
CA ASP A 151 0.37 15.53 -9.96
C ASP A 151 -1.16 15.60 -9.95
N TYR A 152 -1.72 16.54 -9.18
CA TYR A 152 -3.16 16.66 -9.00
C TYR A 152 -3.64 18.10 -9.12
N THR A 153 -4.94 18.27 -9.34
CA THR A 153 -5.57 19.59 -9.36
C THR A 153 -6.13 19.93 -7.98
N ASP A 154 -5.74 21.07 -7.42
CA ASP A 154 -6.25 21.53 -6.13
C ASP A 154 -7.74 21.93 -6.20
N ARG A 155 -8.34 22.22 -5.04
CA ARG A 155 -9.75 22.63 -4.95
C ARG A 155 -10.09 23.93 -5.70
N HIS A 156 -9.10 24.68 -6.17
CA HIS A 156 -9.26 25.92 -6.93
C HIS A 156 -8.98 25.74 -8.42
N GLY A 157 -8.66 24.53 -8.87
CA GLY A 157 -8.35 24.25 -10.27
C GLY A 157 -6.87 24.45 -10.65
N ASN A 158 -5.98 24.65 -9.68
CA ASN A 158 -4.55 24.83 -9.95
C ASN A 158 -3.84 23.47 -10.01
N PRO A 159 -2.94 23.25 -10.99
CA PRO A 159 -2.07 22.09 -10.97
C PRO A 159 -1.09 22.19 -9.80
N VAL A 160 -0.94 21.09 -9.06
CA VAL A 160 -0.03 20.93 -7.94
C VAL A 160 0.81 19.69 -8.19
N VAL A 161 2.13 19.88 -8.19
CA VAL A 161 3.09 18.78 -8.25
C VAL A 161 3.82 18.70 -6.91
N VAL A 162 3.78 17.53 -6.29
CA VAL A 162 4.50 17.22 -5.05
C VAL A 162 5.46 16.09 -5.36
N HIS A 163 6.75 16.31 -5.11
CA HIS A 163 7.79 15.33 -5.38
C HIS A 163 8.30 14.68 -4.11
N GLY A 164 8.72 13.42 -4.21
CA GLY A 164 9.49 12.77 -3.16
C GLY A 164 8.71 12.44 -1.89
N LEU A 165 7.40 12.19 -2.01
CA LEU A 165 6.58 11.68 -0.91
C LEU A 165 6.99 10.25 -0.56
N GLN A 166 6.83 9.86 0.70
CA GLN A 166 7.34 8.58 1.20
C GLN A 166 6.35 7.44 1.00
N GLY A 167 6.81 6.36 0.37
CA GLY A 167 6.15 5.06 0.41
C GLY A 167 6.95 4.04 1.22
N LEU A 168 6.27 3.09 1.87
CA LEU A 168 6.90 2.04 2.69
C LEU A 168 6.41 0.65 2.30
N ASP A 169 7.33 -0.31 2.28
CA ASP A 169 7.06 -1.75 2.34
C ASP A 169 7.06 -2.18 3.81
N VAL A 170 5.88 -2.52 4.32
CA VAL A 170 5.67 -2.81 5.74
C VAL A 170 5.12 -4.21 5.91
N ALA A 171 5.81 -5.02 6.71
CA ALA A 171 5.30 -6.25 7.27
C ALA A 171 4.52 -5.96 8.57
N LEU A 172 3.19 -5.92 8.48
CA LEU A 172 2.31 -5.75 9.63
C LEU A 172 2.29 -7.00 10.48
N HIS A 173 2.53 -6.85 11.78
CA HIS A 173 2.48 -7.98 12.71
C HIS A 173 1.05 -8.47 12.89
N SER A 174 0.87 -9.79 12.90
CA SER A 174 -0.43 -10.42 13.13
C SER A 174 -0.34 -11.49 14.22
N ILE A 175 -1.36 -11.50 15.09
CA ILE A 175 -1.55 -12.46 16.17
C ILE A 175 -2.69 -13.44 15.82
N PRO A 176 -2.59 -14.73 16.21
CA PRO A 176 -3.68 -15.67 16.01
C PRO A 176 -4.94 -15.24 16.78
N VAL A 177 -6.10 -15.31 16.14
CA VAL A 177 -7.39 -15.17 16.86
C VAL A 177 -7.60 -16.46 17.65
N ARG A 178 -7.61 -16.37 18.99
CA ARG A 178 -7.94 -17.52 19.84
C ARG A 178 -9.47 -17.62 19.93
N ASN A 179 -9.99 -18.80 19.59
CA ASN A 179 -11.39 -19.18 19.89
C ASN A 179 -11.60 -19.30 21.40
#